data_AF-A0A841C6P1-F1
#
_entry.id   AF-A0A841C6P1-F1
#
_cell.length_a   1.000
_cell.length_b   1.000
_cell.length_c   1.000
_cell.angle_alpha   90.00
_cell.angle_beta   90.00
_cell.angle_gamma   90.00
#
_symmetry.space_group_name_H-M   'P 1'
#
loop_
_entity.id
_entity.type
_entity.pdbx_description
1 polymer ?
#
loop_
_entity_poly.entity_id
_entity_poly.type
_entity_poly.pdbx_seq_one_letter_code
_entity_poly.pdbx_strand_id
1 'polypeptide(L)'
;MPGHVFISYSHASDADYVLRLADHLAKAGVRVWFDNEIIAGDRWQSVIQAQVVDCAAMIVLMSPQAANSVWVQRELLLAEAEGKPILPLLRSGKPLFRLAELHHEDVTTGRMPSEGFLARLRTHQPPPRVQAVSAVTFTEKSLLMIRHAEVLKATLAGDFAEAVRLCLEVVTDRARIMGADHPDTLDSRHNLALNVGAGGDRAEAVRLYR
;
A
#
# COMPACT_ATOMS: atom_id res chain seq x y z
N MET A 1 13.37 -10.26 -3.61
CA MET A 1 13.85 -9.76 -4.91
C MET A 1 12.67 -9.21 -5.68
N PRO A 2 12.79 -7.99 -6.25
CA PRO A 2 11.68 -7.30 -6.90
C PRO A 2 11.27 -8.06 -8.17
N GLY A 3 9.96 -8.13 -8.45
CA GLY A 3 9.49 -8.77 -9.67
C GLY A 3 7.99 -9.01 -9.78
N HIS A 4 7.20 -8.30 -8.97
CA HIS A 4 5.78 -8.10 -9.23
C HIS A 4 5.56 -6.69 -9.78
N VAL A 5 4.44 -6.48 -10.47
CA VAL A 5 3.91 -5.15 -10.78
C VAL A 5 2.91 -4.75 -9.73
N PHE A 6 3.05 -3.52 -9.23
CA PHE A 6 2.09 -2.92 -8.31
C PHE A 6 0.96 -2.26 -9.10
N ILE A 7 -0.31 -2.49 -8.73
CA ILE A 7 -1.45 -1.79 -9.34
C ILE A 7 -2.03 -0.81 -8.32
N SER A 8 -1.87 0.48 -8.60
CA SER A 8 -2.48 1.57 -7.85
C SER A 8 -3.81 1.97 -8.46
N TYR A 9 -4.87 2.01 -7.64
CA TYR A 9 -6.23 2.29 -8.08
C TYR A 9 -7.12 2.81 -6.94
N SER A 10 -8.34 3.26 -7.27
CA SER A 10 -9.37 3.58 -6.29
C SER A 10 -10.26 2.36 -6.00
N HIS A 11 -10.27 1.88 -4.75
CA HIS A 11 -11.16 0.79 -4.32
C HIS A 11 -12.65 1.12 -4.48
N ALA A 12 -13.02 2.39 -4.44
CA ALA A 12 -14.41 2.82 -4.45
C ALA A 12 -15.13 2.57 -5.78
N SER A 13 -14.41 2.50 -6.90
CA SER A 13 -15.02 2.43 -8.24
C SER A 13 -14.33 1.46 -9.20
N ASP A 14 -13.07 1.10 -8.93
CA ASP A 14 -12.25 0.46 -9.96
C ASP A 14 -11.91 -1.01 -9.64
N ALA A 15 -12.35 -1.52 -8.47
CA ALA A 15 -12.02 -2.87 -7.98
C ALA A 15 -12.38 -3.98 -8.99
N ASP A 16 -13.58 -3.97 -9.56
CA ASP A 16 -14.02 -4.97 -10.54
C ASP A 16 -13.15 -4.98 -11.80
N TYR A 17 -12.69 -3.81 -12.25
CA TYR A 17 -11.77 -3.72 -13.38
C TYR A 17 -10.40 -4.27 -13.00
N VAL A 18 -9.89 -3.92 -11.82
CA VAL A 18 -8.58 -4.38 -11.34
C VAL A 18 -8.53 -5.88 -11.15
N LEU A 19 -9.60 -6.51 -10.65
CA LEU A 19 -9.70 -7.97 -10.54
C LEU A 19 -9.55 -8.66 -11.91
N ARG A 20 -10.26 -8.14 -12.94
CA ARG A 20 -10.14 -8.67 -14.31
C ARG A 20 -8.77 -8.39 -14.91
N LEU A 21 -8.21 -7.20 -14.65
CA LEU A 21 -6.87 -6.82 -15.09
C LEU A 21 -5.82 -7.75 -14.48
N ALA A 22 -5.92 -8.05 -13.20
CA ALA A 22 -5.00 -8.93 -12.51
C ALA A 22 -5.04 -10.35 -13.07
N ASP A 23 -6.23 -10.91 -13.30
CA ASP A 23 -6.40 -12.21 -13.96
C ASP A 23 -5.80 -12.20 -15.38
N HIS A 24 -6.06 -11.16 -16.16
CA HIS A 24 -5.49 -10.99 -17.49
C HIS A 24 -3.96 -10.93 -17.48
N LEU A 25 -3.37 -10.16 -16.56
CA LEU A 25 -1.92 -10.04 -16.38
C LEU A 25 -1.31 -11.37 -15.91
N ALA A 26 -1.95 -12.07 -14.97
CA ALA A 26 -1.49 -13.36 -14.48
C ALA A 26 -1.46 -14.41 -15.60
N LYS A 27 -2.52 -14.48 -16.43
CA LYS A 27 -2.57 -15.34 -17.63
C LYS A 27 -1.49 -14.99 -18.65
N ALA A 28 -1.09 -13.73 -18.70
CA ALA A 28 0.00 -13.23 -19.54
C ALA A 28 1.41 -13.46 -18.94
N GLY A 29 1.52 -14.15 -17.79
CA GLY A 29 2.77 -14.46 -17.11
C GLY A 29 3.34 -13.31 -16.28
N VAL A 30 2.56 -12.24 -16.06
CA VAL A 30 2.95 -11.07 -15.28
C VAL A 30 2.53 -11.29 -13.83
N ARG A 31 3.49 -11.25 -12.91
CA ARG A 31 3.17 -11.24 -11.47
C ARG A 31 2.65 -9.86 -11.07
N VAL A 32 1.53 -9.82 -10.36
CA VAL A 32 0.89 -8.58 -9.91
C VAL A 32 0.67 -8.59 -8.40
N TRP A 33 0.69 -7.41 -7.82
CA TRP A 33 0.27 -7.15 -6.44
C TRP A 33 -0.64 -5.92 -6.45
N PHE A 34 -1.73 -5.99 -5.69
CA PHE A 34 -2.64 -4.89 -5.46
C PHE A 34 -3.44 -5.20 -4.20
N ASP A 35 -3.91 -4.17 -3.52
CA ASP A 35 -4.60 -4.36 -2.26
C ASP A 35 -6.06 -4.77 -2.47
N ASN A 36 -6.35 -6.06 -2.54
CA ASN A 36 -7.71 -6.56 -2.71
C ASN A 36 -8.40 -6.94 -1.39
N GLU A 37 -7.67 -6.98 -0.28
CA GLU A 37 -8.17 -7.33 1.04
C GLU A 37 -7.97 -6.15 1.98
N ILE A 38 -9.04 -5.39 2.21
CA ILE A 38 -9.06 -4.32 3.19
C ILE A 38 -8.87 -4.93 4.58
N ILE A 39 -7.61 -5.13 4.97
CA ILE A 39 -7.23 -5.41 6.35
C ILE A 39 -7.08 -4.04 7.00
N ALA A 40 -8.14 -3.60 7.66
CA ALA A 40 -8.18 -2.29 8.31
C ALA A 40 -7.06 -2.16 9.35
N GLY A 41 -6.08 -1.29 9.04
CA GLY A 41 -5.20 -0.65 10.02
C GLY A 41 -3.74 -0.42 9.63
N ASP A 42 -2.98 0.21 10.53
CA ASP A 42 -1.70 0.91 10.29
C ASP A 42 -0.47 0.03 9.95
N ARG A 43 -0.68 -1.25 9.64
CA ARG A 43 0.31 -2.07 8.90
C ARG A 43 0.26 -1.87 7.40
N TRP A 44 -0.86 -1.34 6.91
CA TRP A 44 -1.13 -1.23 5.50
C TRP A 44 -0.13 -0.29 4.81
N GLN A 45 0.20 0.85 5.44
CA GLN A 45 1.18 1.81 4.89
C GLN A 45 2.58 1.22 4.70
N SER A 46 3.17 0.61 5.74
CA SER A 46 4.52 0.05 5.64
C SER A 46 4.58 -1.16 4.71
N VAL A 47 3.50 -1.96 4.64
CA VAL A 47 3.41 -3.11 3.71
C VAL A 47 3.27 -2.62 2.27
N ILE A 48 2.35 -1.69 1.97
CA ILE A 48 2.20 -1.08 0.65
C ILE A 48 3.49 -0.41 0.24
N GLN A 49 4.10 0.38 1.13
CA GLN A 49 5.35 1.07 0.85
C GLN A 49 6.44 0.07 0.48
N ALA A 50 6.57 -1.03 1.22
CA ALA A 50 7.49 -2.10 0.87
C ALA A 50 7.15 -2.74 -0.49
N GLN A 51 5.87 -2.95 -0.81
CA GLN A 51 5.49 -3.49 -2.13
C GLN A 51 5.78 -2.51 -3.26
N VAL A 52 5.55 -1.21 -3.08
CA VAL A 52 5.91 -0.18 -4.07
C VAL A 52 7.43 -0.12 -4.25
N VAL A 53 8.20 -0.15 -3.17
CA VAL A 53 9.68 -0.17 -3.21
C VAL A 53 10.21 -1.46 -3.85
N ASP A 54 9.57 -2.60 -3.62
CA ASP A 54 9.97 -3.90 -4.20
C ASP A 54 9.33 -4.18 -5.56
N CYS A 55 8.50 -3.29 -6.11
CA CYS A 55 7.90 -3.53 -7.41
C CYS A 55 8.91 -3.29 -8.54
N ALA A 56 8.70 -4.03 -9.63
CA ALA A 56 9.44 -3.87 -10.89
C ALA A 56 8.91 -2.67 -11.71
N ALA A 57 7.61 -2.44 -11.65
CA ALA A 57 6.91 -1.32 -12.28
C ALA A 57 5.57 -1.11 -11.59
N MET A 58 4.99 0.09 -11.75
CA MET A 58 3.69 0.46 -11.24
C MET A 58 2.70 0.70 -12.39
N ILE A 59 1.53 0.07 -12.33
CA ILE A 59 0.36 0.46 -13.12
C ILE A 59 -0.44 1.45 -12.29
N VAL A 60 -0.84 2.57 -12.88
CA VAL A 60 -1.80 3.50 -12.27
C VAL A 60 -3.08 3.50 -13.09
N LEU A 61 -4.17 3.04 -12.47
CA LEU A 61 -5.49 3.06 -13.09
C LEU A 61 -6.14 4.44 -12.85
N MET A 62 -6.19 5.26 -13.89
CA MET A 62 -6.68 6.62 -13.82
C MET A 62 -8.20 6.68 -14.01
N SER A 63 -8.87 7.23 -13.00
CA SER A 63 -10.29 7.55 -12.94
C SER A 63 -10.48 8.86 -12.16
N PRO A 64 -11.65 9.53 -12.24
CA PRO A 64 -11.93 10.68 -11.39
C PRO A 64 -11.81 10.38 -9.89
N GLN A 65 -12.12 9.15 -9.47
CA GLN A 65 -11.99 8.72 -8.08
C GLN A 65 -10.53 8.51 -7.70
N ALA A 66 -9.73 7.89 -8.57
CA ALA A 66 -8.28 7.76 -8.37
C ALA A 66 -7.60 9.13 -8.27
N ALA A 67 -8.06 10.12 -9.06
CA ALA A 67 -7.55 11.50 -8.99
C ALA A 67 -7.73 12.16 -7.62
N ASN A 68 -8.84 11.84 -6.95
CA ASN A 68 -9.18 12.37 -5.63
C ASN A 68 -8.75 11.46 -4.47
N SER A 69 -8.09 10.33 -4.77
CA SER A 69 -7.67 9.36 -3.76
C SER A 69 -6.32 9.74 -3.16
N VAL A 70 -6.31 10.07 -1.86
CA VAL A 70 -5.07 10.33 -1.10
C VAL A 70 -4.09 9.15 -1.18
N TRP A 71 -4.61 7.92 -1.25
CA TRP A 71 -3.79 6.71 -1.33
C TRP A 71 -3.07 6.58 -2.67
N VAL A 72 -3.80 6.77 -3.78
CA VAL A 72 -3.19 6.75 -5.13
C VAL A 72 -2.12 7.84 -5.25
N GLN A 73 -2.38 9.03 -4.70
CA GLN A 73 -1.39 10.13 -4.72
C GLN A 73 -0.12 9.78 -3.93
N ARG A 74 -0.25 9.11 -2.78
CA ARG A 74 0.90 8.67 -1.96
C ARG A 74 1.72 7.59 -2.63
N GLU A 75 1.07 6.56 -3.17
CA GLU A 75 1.74 5.47 -3.89
C GLU A 75 2.47 6.01 -5.12
N LEU A 76 1.84 6.92 -5.86
CA LEU A 76 2.44 7.56 -7.01
C LEU A 76 3.66 8.41 -6.64
N LEU A 77 3.56 9.24 -5.59
CA LEU A 77 4.70 10.02 -5.08
C LEU A 77 5.88 9.13 -4.68
N LEU A 78 5.59 8.03 -4.00
CA LEU A 78 6.62 7.09 -3.56
C LEU A 78 7.28 6.38 -4.75
N ALA A 79 6.49 5.90 -5.71
CA ALA A 79 7.00 5.26 -6.91
C ALA A 79 7.90 6.21 -7.73
N GLU A 80 7.53 7.49 -7.84
CA GLU A 80 8.36 8.51 -8.48
C GLU A 80 9.66 8.76 -7.73
N ALA A 81 9.61 8.85 -6.39
CA ALA A 81 10.79 9.02 -5.55
C ALA A 81 11.77 7.83 -5.68
N GLU A 82 11.23 6.62 -5.83
CA GLU A 82 11.99 5.38 -6.04
C GLU A 82 12.36 5.13 -7.52
N GLY A 83 12.05 6.07 -8.42
CA GLY A 83 12.37 5.98 -9.86
C GLY A 83 11.68 4.81 -10.56
N LYS A 84 10.53 4.36 -10.07
CA LYS A 84 9.80 3.22 -10.62
C LYS A 84 9.21 3.56 -11.99
N PRO A 85 9.28 2.65 -12.98
CA PRO A 85 8.54 2.80 -14.23
C PRO A 85 7.04 2.86 -13.95
N ILE A 86 6.37 3.92 -14.41
CA ILE A 86 4.93 4.09 -14.26
C ILE A 86 4.25 3.89 -15.61
N LEU A 87 3.27 3.00 -15.65
CA LEU A 87 2.47 2.67 -16.83
C LEU A 87 1.00 3.04 -16.59
N PRO A 88 0.56 4.22 -17.04
CA PRO A 88 -0.81 4.66 -16.79
C PRO A 88 -1.83 3.95 -17.70
N LEU A 89 -3.00 3.64 -17.12
CA LEU A 89 -4.19 3.17 -17.83
C LEU A 89 -5.33 4.15 -17.60
N LEU A 90 -5.94 4.67 -18.66
CA LEU A 90 -7.09 5.58 -18.54
C LEU A 90 -8.39 4.78 -18.53
N ARG A 91 -9.03 4.66 -17.35
CA ARG A 91 -10.29 3.93 -17.18
C ARG A 91 -11.53 4.81 -17.38
N SER A 92 -11.46 6.08 -16.99
CA SER A 92 -12.54 7.04 -17.18
C SER A 92 -12.04 8.47 -16.93
N GLY A 93 -12.80 9.46 -17.40
CA GLY A 93 -12.48 10.87 -17.16
C GLY A 93 -11.26 11.34 -17.96
N LYS A 94 -10.36 12.07 -17.29
CA LYS A 94 -9.17 12.66 -17.89
C LYS A 94 -7.91 12.08 -17.25
N PRO A 95 -6.76 12.08 -17.96
CA PRO A 95 -5.48 11.72 -17.36
C PRO A 95 -5.18 12.55 -16.11
N LEU A 96 -4.53 11.93 -15.13
CA LEU A 96 -4.03 12.62 -13.95
C LEU A 96 -2.99 13.65 -14.38
N PHE A 97 -3.07 14.88 -13.85
CA PHE A 97 -2.14 15.96 -14.23
C PHE A 97 -0.67 15.56 -14.12
N ARG A 98 -0.29 14.88 -13.04
CA ARG A 98 1.07 14.37 -12.80
C ARG A 98 1.55 13.34 -13.84
N LEU A 99 0.61 12.65 -14.49
CA LEU A 99 0.87 11.63 -15.51
C LEU A 99 0.50 12.09 -16.92
N ALA A 100 0.14 13.36 -17.11
CA ALA A 100 -0.39 13.86 -18.38
C ALA A 100 0.62 13.73 -19.54
N GLU A 101 1.91 13.85 -19.22
CA GLU A 101 3.02 13.74 -20.18
C GLU A 101 3.43 12.27 -20.45
N LEU A 102 2.95 11.32 -19.63
CA LEU A 102 3.22 9.90 -19.86
C LEU A 102 2.23 9.31 -20.85
N HIS A 103 2.73 8.46 -21.75
CA HIS A 103 1.87 7.67 -22.62
C HIS A 103 1.00 6.72 -21.78
N HIS A 104 -0.31 6.90 -21.89
CA HIS A 104 -1.31 6.03 -21.27
C HIS A 104 -2.02 5.19 -22.32
N GLU A 105 -2.48 4.00 -21.94
CA GLU A 105 -3.41 3.24 -22.77
C GLU A 105 -4.86 3.50 -22.35
N ASP A 106 -5.73 3.80 -23.32
CA ASP A 106 -7.16 4.02 -23.10
C ASP A 106 -7.89 2.69 -22.92
N VAL A 107 -8.47 2.46 -21.74
CA VAL A 107 -9.29 1.30 -21.41
C VAL A 107 -10.72 1.69 -21.01
N THR A 108 -11.19 2.85 -21.48
CA THR A 108 -12.48 3.45 -21.10
C THR A 108 -13.68 2.59 -21.46
N THR A 109 -13.56 1.76 -22.50
CA THR A 109 -14.58 0.78 -22.92
C THR A 109 -14.68 -0.44 -22.00
N GLY A 110 -13.80 -0.55 -20.99
CA GLY A 110 -13.70 -1.73 -20.13
C GLY A 110 -12.87 -2.88 -20.71
N ARG A 111 -12.21 -2.64 -21.87
CA ARG A 111 -11.25 -3.56 -22.49
C ARG A 111 -10.01 -3.77 -21.61
N MET A 112 -9.35 -4.91 -21.75
CA MET A 112 -8.04 -5.15 -21.16
C MET A 112 -6.95 -4.42 -21.98
N PRO A 113 -5.79 -4.11 -21.37
CA PRO A 113 -4.66 -3.50 -22.08
C PRO A 113 -4.16 -4.37 -23.24
N SER A 114 -3.55 -3.74 -24.23
CA SER A 114 -3.01 -4.40 -25.41
C SER A 114 -1.78 -5.28 -25.12
N GLU A 115 -1.46 -6.20 -26.04
CA GLU A 115 -0.18 -6.92 -25.98
C GLU A 115 1.03 -5.98 -26.03
N GLY A 116 0.92 -4.80 -26.66
CA GLY A 116 1.98 -3.78 -26.64
C GLY A 116 2.24 -3.25 -25.22
N PHE A 117 1.18 -3.05 -24.44
CA PHE A 117 1.29 -2.69 -23.03
C PHE A 117 1.89 -3.83 -22.20
N LEU A 118 1.44 -5.07 -22.42
CA LEU A 118 2.00 -6.24 -21.75
C LEU A 118 3.49 -6.42 -22.07
N ALA A 119 3.89 -6.21 -23.33
CA ALA A 119 5.29 -6.29 -23.75
C ALA A 119 6.15 -5.26 -23.04
N ARG A 120 5.72 -3.99 -22.98
CA ARG A 120 6.39 -2.94 -22.19
C ARG A 120 6.54 -3.33 -20.73
N LEU A 121 5.49 -3.88 -20.14
CA LEU A 121 5.48 -4.26 -18.74
C LEU A 121 6.45 -5.42 -18.45
N ARG A 122 6.54 -6.39 -19.36
CA ARG A 122 7.51 -7.50 -19.29
C ARG A 122 8.96 -7.01 -19.40
N THR A 123 9.24 -5.88 -20.06
CA THR A 123 10.61 -5.32 -20.09
C THR A 123 11.13 -4.93 -18.70
N HIS A 124 10.23 -4.73 -17.74
CA HIS A 124 10.56 -4.38 -16.37
C HIS A 124 10.59 -5.60 -15.42
N GLN A 125 10.15 -6.79 -15.85
CA GLN A 125 10.22 -8.02 -15.06
C GLN A 125 11.34 -8.94 -15.56
N PRO A 126 12.38 -9.24 -14.75
CA PRO A 126 13.35 -10.26 -15.12
C PRO A 126 12.67 -11.65 -15.13
N PRO A 127 13.10 -12.58 -16.00
CA PRO A 127 12.59 -13.96 -16.00
C PRO A 127 12.85 -14.64 -14.64
N PRO A 128 11.96 -15.53 -14.18
CA PRO A 128 12.07 -16.13 -12.86
C PRO A 128 13.36 -16.96 -12.75
N ARG A 129 14.25 -16.59 -11.82
CA ARG A 129 15.33 -17.48 -11.38
C ARG A 129 14.82 -18.28 -10.19
N VAL A 130 14.87 -19.60 -10.29
CA VAL A 130 14.64 -20.52 -9.17
C VAL A 130 15.71 -20.24 -8.11
N GLN A 131 15.32 -19.65 -6.98
CA GLN A 131 16.17 -19.55 -5.80
C GLN A 131 15.57 -20.41 -4.68
N ALA A 132 16.40 -21.26 -4.11
CA ALA A 132 16.08 -22.09 -2.96
C ALA A 132 15.66 -21.22 -1.76
N VAL A 133 14.53 -21.58 -1.16
CA VAL A 133 14.00 -20.94 0.04
C VAL A 133 14.99 -21.21 1.19
N SER A 134 15.63 -20.17 1.69
CA SER A 134 16.34 -20.22 2.97
C SER A 134 15.37 -19.84 4.10
N ALA A 135 15.44 -20.58 5.20
CA ALA A 135 14.56 -20.46 6.35
C ALA A 135 14.55 -19.02 6.91
N VAL A 136 13.33 -18.48 7.06
CA VAL A 136 13.09 -17.12 7.57
C VAL A 136 13.48 -17.06 9.05
N THR A 137 14.47 -16.24 9.38
CA THR A 137 14.80 -15.88 10.76
C THR A 137 13.83 -14.80 11.23
N PHE A 138 13.15 -15.04 12.36
CA PHE A 138 12.18 -14.11 12.93
C PHE A 138 12.92 -12.97 13.67
N THR A 139 13.05 -11.81 13.04
CA THR A 139 13.67 -10.60 13.62
C THR A 139 12.76 -9.86 14.61
N GLU A 140 13.31 -9.02 15.49
CA GLU A 140 12.55 -8.12 16.38
C GLU A 140 11.53 -7.25 15.62
N LYS A 141 11.86 -6.85 14.37
CA LYS A 141 10.97 -6.16 13.43
C LYS A 141 9.71 -6.98 13.09
N SER A 142 9.83 -8.30 13.03
CA SER A 142 8.73 -9.23 12.74
C SER A 142 7.77 -9.38 13.93
N LEU A 143 8.25 -9.21 15.17
CA LEU A 143 7.42 -9.24 16.38
C LEU A 143 6.58 -7.97 16.55
N LEU A 144 7.14 -6.82 16.18
CA LEU A 144 6.39 -5.56 16.08
C LEU A 144 5.27 -5.65 15.02
N MET A 145 5.58 -6.38 13.95
CA MET A 145 4.64 -6.88 12.94
C MET A 145 3.79 -8.08 13.40
N ILE A 146 3.70 -8.42 14.69
CA ILE A 146 2.59 -9.23 15.23
C ILE A 146 1.70 -8.39 16.15
N ARG A 147 2.30 -7.57 17.02
CA ARG A 147 1.58 -6.69 17.97
C ARG A 147 0.68 -5.64 17.32
N HIS A 148 1.13 -5.03 16.22
CA HIS A 148 0.32 -4.04 15.50
C HIS A 148 -1.04 -4.56 14.97
N ALA A 149 -1.17 -5.83 14.58
CA ALA A 149 -2.45 -6.40 14.15
C ALA A 149 -3.38 -6.70 15.32
N GLU A 150 -2.81 -6.96 16.50
CA GLU A 150 -3.59 -7.15 17.73
C GLU A 150 -4.24 -5.82 18.15
N VAL A 151 -3.51 -4.69 18.04
CA VAL A 151 -4.06 -3.33 18.23
C VAL A 151 -5.30 -3.12 17.34
N LEU A 152 -5.19 -3.48 16.07
CA LEU A 152 -6.25 -3.25 15.08
C LEU A 152 -7.46 -4.13 15.35
N LYS A 153 -7.23 -5.39 15.69
CA LYS A 153 -8.28 -6.30 16.10
C LYS A 153 -9.05 -5.77 17.31
N ALA A 154 -8.34 -5.23 18.32
CA ALA A 154 -8.96 -4.60 19.48
C ALA A 154 -9.74 -3.33 19.10
N THR A 155 -9.17 -2.49 18.24
CA THR A 155 -9.81 -1.25 17.74
C THR A 155 -11.12 -1.54 17.02
N LEU A 156 -11.13 -2.52 16.11
CA LEU A 156 -12.31 -2.92 15.34
C LEU A 156 -13.36 -3.64 16.20
N ALA A 157 -12.94 -4.33 17.26
CA ALA A 157 -13.83 -4.91 18.25
C ALA A 157 -14.43 -3.87 19.20
N GLY A 158 -13.98 -2.60 19.12
CA GLY A 158 -14.38 -1.54 20.05
C GLY A 158 -13.76 -1.66 21.44
N ASP A 159 -12.79 -2.57 21.62
CA ASP A 159 -12.05 -2.73 22.87
C ASP A 159 -10.89 -1.72 22.92
N PHE A 160 -11.26 -0.46 23.11
CA PHE A 160 -10.31 0.66 23.10
C PHE A 160 -9.31 0.58 24.26
N ALA A 161 -9.66 -0.07 25.38
CA ALA A 161 -8.74 -0.26 26.50
C ALA A 161 -7.57 -1.18 26.10
N GLU A 162 -7.87 -2.31 25.46
CA GLU A 162 -6.85 -3.23 24.98
C GLU A 162 -6.07 -2.64 23.79
N ALA A 163 -6.75 -1.92 22.88
CA ALA A 163 -6.10 -1.23 21.77
C ALA A 163 -5.07 -0.19 22.26
N VAL A 164 -5.40 0.60 23.28
CA VAL A 164 -4.49 1.58 23.90
C VAL A 164 -3.29 0.90 24.54
N ARG A 165 -3.51 -0.18 25.30
CA ARG A 165 -2.43 -0.95 25.95
C ARG A 165 -1.43 -1.47 24.91
N LEU A 166 -1.93 -2.09 23.85
CA LEU A 166 -1.09 -2.63 22.77
C LEU A 166 -0.39 -1.51 21.97
N CYS A 167 -1.07 -0.38 21.72
CA CYS A 167 -0.47 0.79 21.08
C CYS A 167 0.74 1.33 21.87
N LEU A 168 0.65 1.40 23.20
CA LEU A 168 1.76 1.86 24.05
C LEU A 168 2.99 0.97 23.94
N GLU A 169 2.79 -0.35 23.90
CA GLU A 169 3.90 -1.31 23.70
C GLU A 169 4.55 -1.14 22.33
N VAL A 170 3.74 -0.99 21.28
CA VAL A 170 4.23 -0.78 19.90
C VAL A 170 5.00 0.53 19.77
N VAL A 171 4.50 1.64 20.33
CA VAL A 171 5.21 2.93 20.33
C VAL A 171 6.55 2.82 21.05
N THR A 172 6.58 2.15 22.21
CA THR A 172 7.79 1.97 23.02
C THR A 172 8.84 1.15 22.28
N ASP A 173 8.43 0.03 21.68
CA ASP A 173 9.32 -0.83 20.89
C ASP A 173 9.84 -0.10 19.64
N ARG A 174 8.98 0.66 18.94
CA ARG A 174 9.38 1.44 17.76
C ARG A 174 10.36 2.55 18.09
N ALA A 175 10.12 3.28 19.18
CA ALA A 175 11.03 4.32 19.64
C ALA A 175 12.40 3.74 20.03
N ARG A 176 12.44 2.55 20.64
CA ARG A 176 13.68 1.86 21.00
C ARG A 176 14.46 1.37 19.77
N ILE A 177 13.77 0.78 18.79
CA ILE A 177 14.41 0.14 17.63
C ILE A 177 14.78 1.15 16.55
N MET A 178 13.89 2.11 16.27
CA MET A 178 13.98 3.01 15.10
C MET A 178 14.18 4.49 15.47
N GLY A 179 14.02 4.84 16.74
CA GLY A 179 14.06 6.22 17.22
C GLY A 179 12.67 6.86 17.32
N ALA A 180 12.56 7.88 18.17
CA ALA A 180 11.30 8.55 18.49
C ALA A 180 10.70 9.35 17.32
N ASP A 181 11.56 9.90 16.45
CA ASP A 181 11.16 10.75 15.33
C ASP A 181 11.03 9.99 14.00
N HIS A 182 11.24 8.67 14.02
CA HIS A 182 11.07 7.85 12.83
C HIS A 182 9.59 7.88 12.39
N PRO A 183 9.28 7.99 11.08
CA PRO A 183 7.91 8.05 10.58
C PRO A 183 6.99 6.96 11.17
N ASP A 184 7.43 5.70 11.18
CA ASP A 184 6.67 4.59 11.76
C ASP A 184 6.38 4.75 13.28
N THR A 185 7.27 5.41 14.03
CA THR A 185 7.07 5.69 15.45
C THR A 185 6.04 6.81 15.64
N LEU A 186 6.12 7.86 14.81
CA LEU A 186 5.17 8.97 14.81
C LEU A 186 3.76 8.50 14.42
N ASP A 187 3.65 7.62 13.42
CA ASP A 187 2.38 7.02 13.04
C ASP A 187 1.80 6.15 14.17
N SER A 188 2.61 5.36 14.87
CA SER A 188 2.11 4.63 16.04
C SER A 188 1.61 5.55 17.16
N ARG A 189 2.22 6.71 17.36
CA ARG A 189 1.74 7.72 18.33
C ARG A 189 0.41 8.33 17.89
N HIS A 190 0.26 8.57 16.58
CA HIS A 190 -1.01 9.01 16.00
C HIS A 190 -2.14 8.01 16.28
N ASN A 191 -1.89 6.71 16.07
CA ASN A 191 -2.89 5.67 16.27
C ASN A 191 -3.22 5.43 17.75
N LEU A 192 -2.24 5.60 18.64
CA LEU A 192 -2.48 5.66 20.08
C LEU A 192 -3.42 6.82 20.43
N ALA A 193 -3.17 8.02 19.89
CA ALA A 193 -4.01 9.19 20.12
C ALA A 193 -5.46 8.99 19.64
N LEU A 194 -5.65 8.35 18.47
CA LEU A 194 -6.98 8.00 17.96
C LEU A 194 -7.73 7.04 18.90
N ASN A 195 -7.08 5.97 19.36
CA ASN A 195 -7.69 4.98 20.25
C ASN A 195 -8.01 5.55 21.63
N VAL A 196 -7.12 6.37 22.18
CA VAL A 196 -7.35 7.10 23.44
C VAL A 196 -8.56 8.04 23.31
N GLY A 197 -8.67 8.75 22.19
CA GLY A 197 -9.81 9.64 21.92
C GLY A 197 -11.12 8.88 21.72
N ALA A 198 -11.09 7.73 21.04
CA ALA A 198 -12.23 6.84 20.85
C ALA A 198 -12.69 6.18 22.16
N GLY A 199 -11.74 5.85 23.05
CA GLY A 199 -12.00 5.38 24.42
C GLY A 199 -12.50 6.48 25.39
N GLY A 200 -12.58 7.73 24.94
CA GLY A 200 -13.22 8.84 25.66
C GLY A 200 -12.26 9.86 26.29
N ASP A 201 -10.95 9.60 26.34
CA ASP A 201 -9.98 10.56 26.90
C ASP A 201 -9.41 11.49 25.82
N ARG A 202 -10.24 12.45 25.40
CA ARG A 202 -9.85 13.43 24.37
C ARG A 202 -8.68 14.33 24.82
N ALA A 203 -8.49 14.53 26.12
CA ALA A 203 -7.44 15.40 26.63
C ALA A 203 -6.06 14.74 26.47
N GLU A 204 -5.97 13.44 26.78
CA GLU A 204 -4.76 12.65 26.54
C GLU A 204 -4.49 12.45 25.05
N ALA A 205 -5.53 12.21 24.24
CA ALA A 205 -5.39 12.13 22.79
C ALA A 205 -4.70 13.37 22.20
N VAL A 206 -5.13 14.58 22.58
CA VAL A 206 -4.52 15.84 22.13
C VAL A 206 -3.07 16.01 22.59
N ARG A 207 -2.71 15.51 23.78
CA ARG A 207 -1.32 15.52 24.25
C ARG A 207 -0.42 14.62 23.40
N LEU A 208 -0.92 13.46 22.99
CA LEU A 208 -0.19 12.51 22.17
C LEU A 208 0.04 12.97 20.71
N TYR A 209 -0.75 13.95 20.25
CA TYR A 209 -0.58 14.61 18.95
C TYR A 209 0.51 15.69 18.91
N ARG A 210 1.02 16.13 20.08
CA ARG A 210 2.02 17.18 20.21
C ARG A 210 3.40 16.60 20.46
#